data_AF-A0A920HSP8-F1
#
_entry.id   AF-A0A920HSP8-F1
#
_cell.length_a   1.000
_cell.length_b   1.000
_cell.length_c   1.000
_cell.angle_alpha   90.00
_cell.angle_beta   90.00
_cell.angle_gamma   90.00
#
_symmetry.space_group_name_H-M   'P 1'
#
loop_
_entity.id
_entity.type
_entity.pdbx_description
1 polymer ?
#
loop_
_entity_poly.entity_id
_entity_poly.type
_entity_poly.pdbx_seq_one_letter_code
_entity_poly.pdbx_strand_id
1 'polypeptide(L)' 'MKLISGIPAKINLIPFNSWPGSSYECSDWEQIEKFGDIINRGGYASPIRTPRGEDISAACGQLKSDTKNKGL' A
#
# COMPACT_ATOMS: atom_id res chain seq x y z
N MET A 1 -11.25 -5.30 -15.37
CA MET A 1 -11.25 -5.51 -13.90
C MET A 1 -12.36 -6.48 -13.53
N LYS A 2 -12.04 -7.75 -13.22
CA LYS A 2 -13.06 -8.80 -12.99
C LYS A 2 -13.62 -8.80 -11.56
N LEU A 3 -12.76 -8.66 -10.54
CA LEU A 3 -13.12 -8.85 -9.13
C LEU A 3 -14.11 -7.80 -8.60
N ILE A 4 -14.01 -6.55 -9.05
CA ILE A 4 -14.82 -5.43 -8.55
C ILE A 4 -15.82 -4.91 -9.59
N SER A 5 -16.04 -5.68 -10.67
CA SER A 5 -16.90 -5.26 -11.78
C SER A 5 -18.30 -4.89 -11.30
N GLY A 6 -18.78 -3.70 -11.64
CA GLY A 6 -20.11 -3.22 -11.27
C GLY A 6 -20.19 -2.59 -9.87
N ILE A 7 -19.09 -2.55 -9.11
CA ILE A 7 -19.03 -1.88 -7.81
C ILE A 7 -18.45 -0.48 -8.01
N PRO A 8 -19.20 0.62 -7.78
CA PRO A 8 -18.63 1.97 -7.83
C PRO A 8 -17.54 2.12 -6.76
N ALA A 9 -16.29 2.28 -7.18
CA ALA A 9 -15.15 2.31 -6.26
C ALA A 9 -14.02 3.22 -6.77
N LYS A 10 -13.13 3.57 -5.85
CA LYS A 10 -11.80 4.14 -6.13
C LYS A 10 -10.75 3.21 -5.55
N ILE A 11 -9.65 3.00 -6.27
CA ILE A 11 -8.59 2.08 -5.83
C ILE A 11 -7.37 2.90 -5.44
N ASN A 12 -7.10 3.03 -4.14
CA ASN A 12 -5.89 3.71 -3.68
C ASN A 12 -4.71 2.73 -3.69
N LEU A 13 -3.70 3.00 -4.51
CA LEU A 13 -2.46 2.25 -4.48
C LEU A 13 -1.58 2.75 -3.34
N ILE A 14 -1.04 1.83 -2.54
CA ILE A 14 -0.19 2.12 -1.41
C ILE A 14 1.15 1.41 -1.68
N PRO A 15 2.21 2.16 -2.02
CA PRO A 15 3.57 1.61 -2.03
C PRO A 15 3.86 1.00 -0.66
N PHE A 16 4.43 -0.20 -0.67
CA PHE A 16 4.66 -0.94 0.56
C PHE A 16 5.77 -0.27 1.38
N ASN A 17 5.50 0.00 2.65
CA ASN A 17 6.51 0.52 3.58
C ASN A 17 7.15 -0.68 4.27
N SER A 18 8.40 -1.00 3.94
CA SER A 18 9.10 -2.16 4.51
C SER A 18 9.31 -2.00 6.02
N TRP A 19 9.40 -3.12 6.74
CA TRP A 19 9.77 -3.16 8.15
C TRP A 19 10.74 -4.31 8.44
N PRO A 20 11.53 -4.25 9.52
CA PRO A 20 12.49 -5.31 9.85
C PRO A 20 11.82 -6.68 9.97
N GLY A 21 12.31 -7.64 9.18
CA GLY A 21 11.79 -9.02 9.14
C GLY A 21 10.63 -9.23 8.15
N SER A 22 10.22 -8.21 7.40
CA SER A 22 9.34 -8.41 6.24
C SER A 22 10.03 -9.30 5.20
N SER A 23 9.30 -10.28 4.65
CA SER A 23 9.73 -11.07 3.50
C SER A 23 9.43 -10.41 2.15
N TYR A 24 8.77 -9.25 2.18
CA TYR A 24 8.34 -8.50 1.01
C TYR A 24 9.07 -7.18 0.88
N GLU A 25 9.15 -6.71 -0.36
CA GLU A 25 9.73 -5.44 -0.74
C GLU A 25 8.68 -4.59 -1.47
N CYS A 26 8.89 -3.28 -1.48
CA CYS A 26 8.07 -2.40 -2.30
C CYS A 26 8.29 -2.69 -3.78
N SER A 27 7.21 -2.71 -4.56
CA SER A 27 7.30 -2.74 -6.01
C SER A 27 8.02 -1.49 -6.53
N ASP A 28 8.75 -1.64 -7.63
CA ASP A 28 9.36 -0.52 -8.34
C ASP A 28 8.30 0.49 -8.79
N TRP A 29 8.69 1.76 -8.83
CA TRP A 29 7.77 2.84 -9.20
C TRP A 29 7.11 2.63 -10.57
N GLU A 30 7.89 2.20 -11.57
CA GLU A 30 7.38 1.92 -12.91
C GLU A 30 6.32 0.79 -12.90
N GLN A 31 6.47 -0.22 -12.03
CA GLN A 31 5.46 -1.27 -11.88
C GLN A 31 4.18 -0.74 -11.22
N ILE A 32 4.31 0.11 -10.20
CA ILE A 32 3.16 0.74 -9.52
C ILE A 32 2.37 1.59 -10.52
N GLU A 33 3.06 2.40 -11.34
CA GLU A 33 2.43 3.22 -12.39
C GLU A 33 1.73 2.37 -13.44
N LYS A 34 2.40 1.33 -13.97
CA LYS A 34 1.82 0.39 -14.93
C LYS A 34 0.55 -0.27 -14.38
N PHE A 35 0.55 -0.65 -13.11
CA PHE A 35 -0.62 -1.24 -12.46
C PHE A 35 -1.74 -0.22 -12.29
N GLY A 36 -1.41 1.01 -11.88
CA GLY A 36 -2.37 2.12 -11.82
C GLY A 36 -3.03 2.41 -13.16
N ASP A 37 -2.27 2.39 -14.25
CA ASP A 37 -2.78 2.56 -15.61
C ASP A 37 -3.75 1.46 -16.03
N ILE A 38 -3.48 0.20 -15.66
CA ILE A 38 -4.40 -0.92 -15.91
C ILE A 38 -5.75 -0.66 -15.21
N ILE A 39 -5.72 -0.16 -13.97
CA ILE A 39 -6.93 0.14 -13.20
C ILE A 39 -7.68 1.34 -13.81
N ASN A 40 -6.96 2.42 -14.15
CA ASN A 40 -7.52 3.61 -14.78
C ASN A 40 -8.20 3.27 -16.11
N ARG A 41 -7.54 2.47 -16.98
CA ARG A 41 -8.13 1.95 -18.22
C ARG A 41 -9.36 1.06 -17.96
N GLY A 42 -9.43 0.44 -16.80
CA GLY A 42 -10.59 -0.32 -16.32
C GLY A 42 -11.77 0.54 -15.84
N GLY A 43 -11.66 1.87 -15.87
CA GLY A 43 -12.72 2.81 -15.48
C GLY A 43 -12.71 3.19 -14.01
N TYR A 44 -11.68 2.82 -13.24
CA TYR A 44 -11.57 3.12 -11.81
C TYR A 44 -10.45 4.11 -11.57
N ALA A 45 -10.72 5.17 -10.79
CA ALA A 45 -9.66 6.09 -10.38
C ALA A 45 -8.64 5.37 -9.49
N SER A 46 -7.36 5.47 -9.87
CA SER A 46 -6.26 4.75 -9.21
C SER A 46 -5.14 5.67 -8.67
N PRO A 47 -5.40 6.58 -7.71
CA PRO A 47 -4.35 7.42 -7.17
C PRO A 47 -3.30 6.61 -6.40
N ILE A 48 -2.03 6.98 -6.54
CA ILE A 48 -0.92 6.41 -5.80
C ILE A 48 -0.65 7.30 -4.58
N ARG A 49 -0.66 6.71 -3.38
CA ARG A 49 -0.33 7.43 -2.15
C ARG A 49 1.17 7.68 -2.07
N THR A 50 1.56 8.93 -1.86
CA THR A 50 2.93 9.27 -1.48
C THR A 50 3.21 8.75 -0.06
N PRO A 51 4.24 7.91 0.15
CA PRO A 51 4.67 7.52 1.49
C PRO A 51 4.97 8.75 2.35
N ARG A 52 4.56 8.72 3.62
CA ARG A 52 4.87 9.75 4.61
C ARG A 52 5.26 9.08 5.91
N GLY A 53 6.31 9.57 6.56
CA GLY A 53 6.77 9.08 7.86
C GLY A 53 7.53 7.77 7.83
N GLU A 54 8.00 7.30 6.68
CA GLU A 54 8.84 6.08 6.58
C GLU A 54 10.20 6.29 7.27
N ASP A 55 10.75 7.49 7.16
CA ASP A 55 11.96 7.97 7.83
C ASP A 55 11.88 7.90 9.36
N ILE A 56 10.66 7.94 9.91
CA ILE A 56 10.40 7.84 11.35
C ILE A 56 9.62 6.56 11.73
N SER A 57 9.57 5.56 10.84
CA SER A 57 8.84 4.30 11.06
C SER A 57 7.35 4.48 11.44
N ALA A 58 6.72 5.54 10.93
CA ALA A 58 5.31 5.87 11.18
C ALA A 58 4.45 5.78 9.92
N ALA A 59 5.00 5.29 8.80
CA ALA A 59 4.21 5.06 7.60
C ALA A 59 3.16 3.95 7.84
N CYS A 60 2.14 3.89 6.98
CA CYS A 60 1.08 2.90 7.10
C CYS A 60 1.67 1.47 7.18
N GLY A 61 1.38 0.74 8.27
CA GLY A 61 1.90 -0.61 8.53
C GLY A 61 3.13 -0.69 9.42
N GLN A 62 3.84 0.43 9.66
CA GLN A 62 5.07 0.45 10.49
C GLN A 62 4.83 0.78 11.97
N LEU A 63 3.62 1.23 12.33
CA LEU A 63 3.24 1.50 13.72
C LEU A 63 3.20 0.19 14.53
N LYS A 64 4.35 -0.20 15.10
CA LYS A 64 4.43 -1.18 16.18
C LYS A 64 4.21 -0.45 17.50
N SER A 65 3.16 -0.83 18.24
CA SER A 65 3.13 -0.52 19.67
C SER A 65 4.22 -1.34 20.36
N ASP A 66 5.15 -0.67 21.05
CA ASP A 66 6.02 -1.27 22.07
C ASP A 66 5.19 -1.69 23.31
N THR A 67 4.04 -2.31 23.10
CA THR A 67 3.38 -3.09 24.14
C THR A 67 4.26 -4.30 24.37
N LYS A 68 5.22 -4.16 25.29
CA LYS A 68 5.71 -5.29 26.08
C LYS A 68 4.46 -6.02 26.56
N ASN A 69 4.15 -7.18 25.98
CA ASN A 69 3.32 -8.17 26.64
C ASN A 69 4.06 -8.50 27.94
N LYS A 70 3.76 -7.77 29.02
CA LYS A 70 3.93 -8.29 30.37
C LYS A 70 2.96 -9.45 30.42
N GLY A 71 3.53 -10.67 30.37
CA GLY A 71 2.77 -11.91 30.34
C GLY A 71 1.65 -11.91 31.36
N LEU A 72 0.48 -12.34 30.90
CA LEU A 72 -0.43 -13.14 31.70
C LEU A 72 -0.03 -14.61 31.50
#